data_AF-A0A918I2H4-F1
#
_entry.id   AF-A0A918I2H4-F1
#
_cell.length_a   1.000
_cell.length_b   1.000
_cell.length_c   1.000
_cell.angle_alpha   90.00
_cell.angle_beta   90.00
_cell.angle_gamma   90.00
#
_symmetry.space_group_name_H-M   'P 1'
#
loop_
_entity.id
_entity.type
_entity.pdbx_description
1 polymer ?
#
loop_
_entity_poly.entity_id
_entity_poly.type
_entity_poly.pdbx_seq_one_letter_code
_entity_poly.pdbx_strand_id
1 'polypeptide(L)'
;MANPRTRPPNRHSTSGRRPPKGPTVARRTSRLTSTDARAGLTTAAKLLRASDHKDAAKATAALDAVLAPGGWKLLRPDYTPGDNLPIYIDLGIREQLKAAAAAEGSSLSQDVSEGFRAFVEGRWTPRQPQRAARNSGATGKKGNLNVRPDDELRRRARERAEVVSAELGWTVTEARLAAAWLIETYGLDTAEPDDKS
;
A
#
# COMPACT_ATOMS: atom_id res chain seq x y z
N MET A 1 37.74 -22.65 -63.56
CA MET A 1 38.75 -21.89 -62.77
C MET A 1 38.02 -20.90 -61.89
N ALA A 2 38.06 -21.09 -60.56
CA ALA A 2 37.26 -20.34 -59.59
C ALA A 2 38.13 -19.33 -58.83
N ASN A 3 37.64 -18.10 -58.69
CA ASN A 3 38.35 -16.95 -58.11
C ASN A 3 37.93 -16.80 -56.63
N PRO A 4 38.85 -16.79 -55.64
CA PRO A 4 38.46 -16.65 -54.23
C PRO A 4 38.10 -15.20 -53.87
N ARG A 5 36.92 -15.01 -53.27
CA ARG A 5 36.44 -13.73 -52.73
C ARG A 5 37.15 -13.40 -51.42
N THR A 6 38.01 -12.38 -51.44
CA THR A 6 38.69 -11.81 -50.27
C THR A 6 37.68 -11.11 -49.36
N ARG A 7 37.53 -11.57 -48.11
CA ARG A 7 36.70 -10.92 -47.08
C ARG A 7 37.50 -9.78 -46.42
N PRO A 8 36.97 -8.55 -46.29
CA PRO A 8 37.66 -7.48 -45.59
C PRO A 8 37.62 -7.67 -44.05
N PRO A 9 38.62 -7.18 -43.31
CA PRO A 9 38.72 -7.38 -41.87
C PRO A 9 37.71 -6.52 -41.08
N ASN A 10 37.13 -7.15 -40.07
CA ASN A 10 36.18 -6.56 -39.13
C ASN A 10 36.92 -5.54 -38.22
N ARG A 11 36.65 -4.24 -38.39
CA ARG A 11 37.19 -3.20 -37.50
C ARG A 11 36.33 -3.12 -36.24
N HIS A 12 36.78 -3.75 -35.16
CA HIS A 12 36.29 -3.40 -33.82
C HIS A 12 36.82 -2.01 -33.45
N SER A 13 35.97 -1.00 -33.55
CA SER A 13 36.20 0.33 -33.00
C SER A 13 36.13 0.27 -31.47
N THR A 14 37.26 0.01 -30.84
CA THR A 14 37.53 0.27 -29.43
C THR A 14 37.94 1.73 -29.24
N SER A 15 36.99 2.65 -29.06
CA SER A 15 37.23 3.96 -28.41
C SER A 15 35.95 4.81 -28.29
N GLY A 16 34.95 4.28 -27.59
CA GLY A 16 33.76 5.04 -27.21
C GLY A 16 33.55 5.01 -25.70
N ARG A 17 34.58 5.30 -24.90
CA ARG A 17 34.44 5.44 -23.44
C ARG A 17 33.48 6.60 -23.17
N ARG A 18 32.20 6.29 -22.92
CA ARG A 18 31.27 7.24 -22.32
C ARG A 18 31.91 7.77 -21.04
N PRO A 19 31.94 9.10 -20.82
CA PRO A 19 32.42 9.66 -19.56
C PRO A 19 31.60 9.08 -18.39
N PRO A 20 32.22 8.92 -17.20
CA PRO A 20 31.53 8.38 -16.04
C PRO A 20 30.31 9.25 -15.75
N LYS A 21 29.16 8.60 -15.59
CA LYS A 21 27.93 9.22 -15.09
C LYS A 21 28.29 9.89 -13.77
N GLY A 22 28.20 11.22 -13.69
CA GLY A 22 28.48 11.96 -12.46
C GLY A 22 27.61 11.42 -11.30
N PRO A 23 28.01 11.68 -10.04
CA PRO A 23 27.26 11.21 -8.87
C PRO A 23 25.82 11.65 -9.02
N THR A 24 24.95 10.67 -9.25
CA THR A 24 23.53 10.91 -9.38
C THR A 24 23.08 11.29 -7.98
N VAL A 25 22.85 12.58 -7.73
CA VAL A 25 22.27 13.04 -6.47
C VAL A 25 20.90 12.38 -6.42
N ALA A 26 20.80 11.28 -5.69
CA ALA A 26 19.54 10.63 -5.45
C ALA A 26 18.61 11.72 -4.91
N ARG A 27 17.58 12.07 -5.68
CA ARG A 27 16.51 12.94 -5.18
C ARG A 27 15.94 12.22 -3.98
N ARG A 28 16.40 12.58 -2.79
CA ARG A 28 15.73 12.25 -1.54
C ARG A 28 14.38 12.93 -1.62
N THR A 29 13.38 12.21 -2.12
CA THR A 29 12.01 12.46 -1.72
C THR A 29 11.98 12.16 -0.23
N SER A 30 12.34 13.16 0.58
CA SER A 30 12.27 13.07 2.03
C SER A 30 10.84 12.75 2.36
N ARG A 31 10.59 11.52 2.81
CA ARG A 31 9.28 11.18 3.38
C ARG A 31 9.04 12.17 4.51
N LEU A 32 7.88 12.84 4.47
CA LEU A 32 7.47 13.75 5.53
C LEU A 32 7.47 12.96 6.84
N THR A 33 8.35 13.29 7.77
CA THR A 33 8.37 12.59 9.06
C THR A 33 7.23 13.12 9.94
N SER A 34 6.83 12.33 10.95
CA SER A 34 5.83 12.80 11.94
C SER A 34 6.26 14.11 12.62
N THR A 35 7.56 14.26 12.88
CA THR A 35 8.15 15.48 13.43
C THR A 35 7.99 16.67 12.47
N ASP A 36 8.29 16.48 11.19
CA ASP A 36 8.15 17.54 10.16
C ASP A 36 6.68 17.94 9.97
N ALA A 37 5.77 16.96 9.95
CA ALA A 37 4.34 17.20 9.86
C ALA A 37 3.84 18.01 11.06
N ARG A 38 4.25 17.67 12.28
CA ARG A 38 3.86 18.39 13.50
C ARG A 38 4.40 19.82 13.51
N ALA A 39 5.65 20.02 13.09
CA ALA A 39 6.25 21.35 12.97
C ALA A 39 5.53 22.20 11.90
N GLY A 40 5.20 21.60 10.75
CA GLY A 40 4.43 22.24 9.68
C GLY A 40 3.04 22.68 10.15
N LEU A 41 2.27 21.80 10.80
CA LEU A 41 0.94 22.11 11.32
C LEU A 41 1.00 23.19 12.42
N THR A 42 2.01 23.16 13.29
CA THR A 42 2.23 24.19 14.31
C THR A 42 2.50 25.56 13.66
N THR A 43 3.28 25.58 12.58
CA THR A 43 3.57 26.80 11.83
C THR A 43 2.33 27.32 11.11
N ALA A 44 1.57 26.43 10.47
CA ALA A 44 0.29 26.76 9.84
C ALA A 44 -0.71 27.35 10.85
N ALA A 45 -0.82 26.76 12.05
CA ALA A 45 -1.68 27.27 13.11
C ALA A 45 -1.27 28.69 13.55
N LYS A 46 0.03 28.99 13.65
CA LYS A 46 0.54 30.34 13.95
C LYS A 46 0.21 31.34 12.85
N LEU A 47 0.41 30.97 11.58
CA LEU A 47 0.09 31.83 10.44
C LEU A 47 -1.41 32.12 10.33
N LEU A 48 -2.26 31.12 10.56
CA LEU A 48 -3.71 31.30 10.58
C LEU A 48 -4.15 32.25 11.69
N ARG A 49 -3.57 32.17 12.89
CA ARG A 49 -3.85 33.12 13.99
C ARG A 49 -3.49 34.57 13.64
N ALA A 50 -2.48 34.77 12.80
CA ALA A 50 -2.06 36.11 12.36
C ALA A 50 -2.86 36.63 11.16
N SER A 51 -3.71 35.79 10.54
CA SER A 51 -4.52 36.17 9.39
C SER A 51 -5.88 36.72 9.81
N ASP A 52 -6.36 37.74 9.10
CA ASP A 52 -7.69 38.36 9.33
C ASP A 52 -8.83 37.60 8.60
N HIS A 53 -8.67 36.29 8.42
CA HIS A 53 -9.70 35.48 7.78
C HIS A 53 -10.83 35.16 8.77
N LYS A 54 -12.07 35.35 8.34
CA LYS A 54 -13.29 35.03 9.11
C LYS A 54 -13.33 33.61 9.69
N ASP A 55 -12.68 32.66 9.02
CA ASP A 55 -12.63 31.23 9.41
C ASP A 55 -11.32 30.85 10.13
N ALA A 56 -10.39 31.79 10.33
CA ALA A 56 -9.07 31.52 10.92
C ALA A 56 -9.18 30.91 12.32
N ALA A 57 -10.06 31.45 13.17
CA ALA A 57 -10.26 30.94 14.53
C ALA A 57 -10.72 29.47 14.54
N LYS A 58 -11.64 29.10 13.64
CA LYS A 58 -12.13 27.72 13.51
C LYS A 58 -11.05 26.79 12.96
N ALA A 59 -10.31 27.21 11.94
CA ALA A 59 -9.22 26.42 11.36
C ALA A 59 -8.08 26.19 12.37
N THR A 60 -7.69 27.22 13.12
CA THR A 60 -6.71 27.10 14.20
C THR A 60 -7.18 26.15 15.29
N ALA A 61 -8.44 26.24 15.73
CA ALA A 61 -8.98 25.32 16.73
C ALA A 61 -8.97 23.86 16.25
N ALA A 62 -9.26 23.61 14.97
CA ALA A 62 -9.15 22.27 14.39
C ALA A 62 -7.69 21.77 14.36
N LEU A 63 -6.73 22.64 14.00
CA LEU A 63 -5.31 22.28 14.02
C LEU A 63 -4.81 22.01 15.44
N ASP A 64 -5.21 22.82 16.42
CA ASP A 64 -4.86 22.61 17.84
C ASP A 64 -5.46 21.28 18.35
N ALA A 65 -6.70 20.97 17.96
CA ALA A 65 -7.34 19.70 18.28
C ALA A 65 -6.58 18.51 17.68
N VAL A 66 -6.09 18.61 16.43
CA VAL A 66 -5.26 17.57 15.80
C VAL A 66 -3.87 17.45 16.44
N LEU A 67 -3.28 18.57 16.86
CA LEU A 67 -1.95 18.65 17.50
C LEU A 67 -1.93 18.17 18.96
N ALA A 68 -3.09 18.13 19.62
CA ALA A 68 -3.25 17.60 20.98
C ALA A 68 -2.88 16.10 21.05
N PRO A 69 -2.45 15.58 22.22
CA PRO A 69 -2.18 14.16 22.38
C PRO A 69 -3.40 13.30 21.99
N GLY A 70 -3.25 12.45 20.97
CA GLY A 70 -4.35 11.63 20.44
C GLY A 70 -5.33 12.37 19.52
N GLY A 71 -5.11 13.65 19.26
CA GLY A 71 -5.94 14.51 18.41
C GLY A 71 -6.07 14.04 16.96
N TRP A 72 -5.05 13.35 16.47
CA TRP A 72 -5.04 12.69 15.16
C TRP A 72 -6.19 11.68 14.99
N LYS A 73 -6.77 11.15 16.09
CA LYS A 73 -7.95 10.28 16.05
C LYS A 73 -9.20 11.01 15.53
N LEU A 74 -9.28 12.33 15.68
CA LEU A 74 -10.40 13.13 15.16
C LEU A 74 -10.42 13.18 13.62
N LEU A 75 -9.28 12.89 12.99
CA LEU A 75 -9.17 12.74 11.54
C LEU A 75 -9.55 11.33 11.08
N ARG A 76 -9.65 10.37 12.01
CA ARG A 76 -10.11 9.03 11.66
C ARG A 76 -11.62 9.07 11.46
N PRO A 77 -12.13 8.48 10.37
CA PRO A 77 -13.56 8.33 10.20
C PRO A 77 -14.13 7.48 11.34
N ASP A 78 -15.37 7.76 11.73
CA ASP A 78 -16.11 6.91 12.67
C ASP A 78 -16.05 5.47 12.18
N TYR A 79 -15.54 4.60 13.05
CA TYR A 79 -15.34 3.19 12.76
C TYR A 79 -16.05 2.37 13.82
N THR A 80 -17.06 1.63 13.39
CA THR A 80 -17.78 0.68 14.23
C THR A 80 -17.23 -0.70 13.91
N PRO A 81 -16.52 -1.37 14.85
CA PRO A 81 -16.04 -2.71 14.61
C PRO A 81 -17.21 -3.68 14.47
N GLY A 82 -17.23 -4.42 13.35
CA GLY A 82 -18.24 -5.43 13.09
C GLY A 82 -17.84 -6.84 13.56
N ASP A 83 -18.43 -7.84 12.92
CA ASP A 83 -18.19 -9.24 13.18
C ASP A 83 -16.79 -9.71 12.74
N ASN A 84 -16.34 -10.82 13.33
CA ASN A 84 -15.05 -11.42 13.00
C ASN A 84 -15.03 -11.94 11.55
N LEU A 85 -14.08 -11.42 10.76
CA LEU A 85 -13.74 -11.88 9.43
C LEU A 85 -12.37 -12.58 9.47
N PRO A 86 -12.33 -13.93 9.36
CA PRO A 86 -11.08 -14.65 9.25
C PRO A 86 -10.50 -14.55 7.83
N ILE A 87 -9.24 -14.14 7.74
CA ILE A 87 -8.48 -14.06 6.49
C ILE A 87 -7.39 -15.15 6.53
N TYR A 88 -7.45 -16.10 5.59
CA TYR A 88 -6.47 -17.19 5.54
C TYR A 88 -5.25 -16.80 4.71
N ILE A 89 -4.13 -16.54 5.38
CA ILE A 89 -2.89 -16.04 4.77
C ILE A 89 -1.66 -16.80 5.30
N ASP A 90 -0.51 -16.57 4.68
CA ASP A 90 0.77 -17.05 5.19
C ASP A 90 1.09 -16.43 6.56
N LEU A 91 1.64 -17.22 7.48
CA LEU A 91 1.96 -16.76 8.83
C LEU A 91 3.05 -15.69 8.85
N GLY A 92 4.03 -15.74 7.96
CA GLY A 92 5.06 -14.71 7.81
C GLY A 92 4.43 -13.38 7.41
N ILE A 93 3.58 -13.39 6.38
CA ILE A 93 2.81 -12.21 5.97
C ILE A 93 1.92 -11.70 7.11
N ARG A 94 1.27 -12.59 7.86
CA ARG A 94 0.43 -12.20 9.01
C ARG A 94 1.21 -11.40 10.05
N GLU A 95 2.38 -11.87 10.44
CA GLU A 95 3.19 -11.17 11.45
C GLU A 95 3.77 -9.86 10.89
N GLN A 96 4.14 -9.82 9.60
CA GLN A 96 4.56 -8.58 8.94
C GLN A 96 3.45 -7.53 8.92
N LEU A 97 2.21 -7.92 8.57
CA LEU A 97 1.05 -7.02 8.59
C LEU A 97 0.79 -6.47 9.99
N LYS A 98 0.85 -7.30 11.03
CA LYS A 98 0.68 -6.85 12.41
C LYS A 98 1.77 -5.88 12.84
N ALA A 99 3.02 -6.17 12.50
CA ALA A 99 4.15 -5.31 12.83
C ALA A 99 4.06 -3.96 12.10
N ALA A 100 3.69 -3.97 10.82
CA ALA A 100 3.54 -2.76 10.01
C ALA A 100 2.39 -1.88 10.53
N ALA A 101 1.21 -2.48 10.79
CA ALA A 101 0.09 -1.77 11.38
C ALA A 101 0.43 -1.16 12.75
N ALA A 102 1.15 -1.90 13.60
CA ALA A 102 1.61 -1.38 14.89
C ALA A 102 2.59 -0.22 14.75
N ALA A 103 3.52 -0.29 13.79
CA ALA A 103 4.48 0.78 13.52
C ALA A 103 3.79 2.08 13.04
N GLU A 104 2.71 1.96 12.27
CA GLU A 104 1.90 3.10 11.81
C GLU A 104 0.84 3.54 12.82
N GLY A 105 0.66 2.80 13.92
CA GLY A 105 -0.43 3.01 14.87
C GLY A 105 -1.82 2.79 14.26
N SER A 106 -1.91 2.04 13.15
CA SER A 106 -3.16 1.69 12.49
C SER A 106 -3.79 0.41 13.06
N SER A 107 -5.06 0.19 12.72
CA SER A 107 -5.79 -1.04 13.00
C SER A 107 -6.07 -1.75 11.69
N LEU A 108 -5.62 -3.00 11.56
CA LEU A 108 -5.88 -3.83 10.37
C LEU A 108 -7.38 -3.89 10.02
N SER A 109 -8.26 -3.87 11.03
CA SER A 109 -9.70 -3.87 10.80
C SER A 109 -10.23 -2.55 10.22
N GLN A 110 -9.62 -1.42 10.60
CA GLN A 110 -9.90 -0.11 10.01
C GLN A 110 -9.41 -0.06 8.57
N ASP A 111 -8.18 -0.50 8.32
CA ASP A 111 -7.59 -0.54 6.98
C ASP A 111 -8.43 -1.41 6.04
N VAL A 112 -8.89 -2.59 6.50
CA VAL A 112 -9.80 -3.44 5.71
C VAL A 112 -11.13 -2.75 5.41
N SER A 113 -11.67 -1.98 6.37
CA SER A 113 -12.92 -1.22 6.14
C SER A 113 -12.71 -0.12 5.10
N GLU A 114 -11.54 0.53 5.10
CA GLU A 114 -11.16 1.48 4.06
C GLU A 114 -11.04 0.80 2.69
N GLY A 115 -10.41 -0.37 2.62
CA GLY A 115 -10.33 -1.18 1.40
C GLY A 115 -11.69 -1.58 0.86
N PHE A 116 -12.62 -1.99 1.73
CA PHE A 116 -14.01 -2.26 1.34
C PHE A 116 -14.72 -1.02 0.81
N ARG A 117 -14.54 0.14 1.45
CA ARG A 117 -15.09 1.40 0.96
C ARG A 117 -14.53 1.74 -0.43
N ALA A 118 -13.21 1.68 -0.60
CA ALA A 118 -12.55 1.98 -1.88
C ALA A 118 -13.02 1.04 -3.00
N PHE A 119 -13.22 -0.24 -2.68
CA PHE A 119 -13.76 -1.24 -3.61
C PHE A 119 -15.22 -0.96 -4.00
N VAL A 120 -16.09 -0.68 -3.03
CA VAL A 120 -17.51 -0.36 -3.26
C VAL A 120 -17.67 0.91 -4.10
N GLU A 121 -16.83 1.91 -3.85
CA GLU A 121 -16.80 3.17 -4.61
C GLU A 121 -16.12 3.04 -5.98
N GLY A 122 -15.58 1.87 -6.33
CA GLY A 122 -14.89 1.63 -7.60
C GLY A 122 -13.55 2.34 -7.74
N ARG A 123 -12.99 2.89 -6.65
CA ARG A 123 -11.67 3.55 -6.61
C ARG A 123 -10.51 2.55 -6.64
N TRP A 124 -10.78 1.30 -6.31
CA TRP A 124 -9.80 0.23 -6.27
C TRP A 124 -10.41 -1.09 -6.72
N THR A 125 -9.60 -1.96 -7.32
CA THR A 125 -10.00 -3.30 -7.76
C THR A 125 -8.87 -4.29 -7.46
N PRO A 126 -9.15 -5.44 -6.83
CA PRO A 126 -8.09 -6.39 -6.47
C PRO A 126 -7.47 -7.01 -7.72
N ARG A 127 -6.15 -7.21 -7.67
CA ARG A 127 -5.44 -8.03 -8.66
C ARG A 127 -5.75 -9.50 -8.43
N GLN A 128 -5.80 -10.28 -9.51
CA GLN A 128 -5.97 -11.73 -9.40
C GLN A 128 -4.80 -12.33 -8.62
N PRO A 129 -5.06 -13.07 -7.52
CA PRO A 129 -3.99 -13.67 -6.74
C PRO A 129 -3.27 -14.73 -7.58
N GLN A 130 -1.95 -14.61 -7.69
CA GLN A 130 -1.14 -15.63 -8.35
C GLN A 130 -1.14 -16.90 -7.48
N ARG A 131 -1.56 -18.02 -8.08
CA ARG A 131 -1.46 -19.32 -7.41
C ARG A 131 -0.01 -19.79 -7.53
N ALA A 132 0.58 -20.16 -6.40
CA ALA A 132 1.88 -20.83 -6.41
C ALA A 132 1.83 -22.08 -7.31
N ALA A 133 2.92 -22.34 -8.03
CA ALA A 133 3.05 -23.54 -8.84
C ALA A 133 2.86 -24.78 -7.95
N ARG A 134 2.15 -25.79 -8.47
CA ARG A 134 1.92 -27.04 -7.75
C ARG A 134 3.28 -27.68 -7.42
N ASN A 135 3.47 -28.09 -6.16
CA ASN A 135 4.69 -28.73 -5.64
C ASN A 135 5.95 -27.84 -5.62
N SER A 136 5.83 -26.51 -5.63
CA SER A 136 7.00 -25.62 -5.56
C SER A 136 7.73 -25.64 -4.21
N GLY A 137 7.22 -26.34 -3.19
CA GLY A 137 7.77 -26.29 -1.82
C GLY A 137 7.59 -24.94 -1.11
N ALA A 138 7.25 -23.87 -1.85
CA ALA A 138 7.06 -22.50 -1.37
C ALA A 138 5.72 -22.28 -0.63
N THR A 139 5.05 -23.34 -0.17
CA THR A 139 3.81 -23.19 0.59
C THR A 139 4.16 -23.01 2.05
N GLY A 140 4.42 -21.76 2.45
CA GLY A 140 4.61 -21.40 3.84
C GLY A 140 3.41 -21.81 4.71
N LYS A 141 3.64 -21.91 6.02
CA LYS A 141 2.61 -22.30 6.98
C LYS A 141 1.51 -21.23 6.96
N LYS A 142 0.28 -21.62 6.68
CA LYS A 142 -0.87 -20.73 6.63
C LYS A 142 -1.60 -20.68 7.97
N GLY A 143 -2.30 -19.57 8.23
CA GLY A 143 -3.15 -19.40 9.40
C GLY A 143 -4.15 -18.27 9.23
N ASN A 144 -5.09 -18.18 10.17
CA ASN A 144 -6.09 -17.12 10.18
C ASN A 144 -5.51 -15.82 10.77
N LEU A 145 -5.74 -14.71 10.06
CA LEU A 145 -5.71 -13.35 10.56
C LEU A 145 -7.16 -12.91 10.78
N ASN A 146 -7.51 -12.63 12.03
CA ASN A 146 -8.86 -12.23 12.41
C ASN A 146 -8.94 -10.71 12.45
N VAL A 147 -9.85 -10.13 11.67
CA VAL A 147 -10.16 -8.70 11.64
C VAL A 147 -11.66 -8.47 11.85
N ARG A 148 -12.07 -7.26 12.20
CA ARG A 148 -13.47 -6.90 12.48
C ARG A 148 -13.92 -5.67 11.69
N PRO A 149 -13.93 -5.70 10.35
CA PRO A 149 -14.31 -4.53 9.57
C PRO A 149 -15.76 -4.12 9.86
N ASP A 150 -16.14 -2.91 9.46
CA ASP A 150 -17.52 -2.44 9.56
C ASP A 150 -18.48 -3.37 8.79
N ASP A 151 -19.57 -3.83 9.44
CA ASP A 151 -20.47 -4.85 8.89
C ASP A 151 -21.30 -4.36 7.70
N GLU A 152 -21.69 -3.09 7.71
CA GLU A 152 -22.44 -2.48 6.62
C GLU A 152 -21.56 -2.35 5.37
N LEU A 153 -20.32 -1.88 5.53
CA LEU A 153 -19.34 -1.84 4.44
C LEU A 153 -18.99 -3.24 3.94
N ARG A 154 -18.83 -4.21 4.84
CA ARG A 154 -18.59 -5.61 4.48
C ARG A 154 -19.74 -6.18 3.63
N ARG A 155 -21.00 -5.97 4.05
CA ARG A 155 -22.18 -6.42 3.28
C ARG A 155 -22.19 -5.82 1.87
N ARG A 156 -21.99 -4.51 1.76
CA ARG A 156 -21.92 -3.81 0.47
C ARG A 156 -20.77 -4.29 -0.41
N ALA A 157 -19.61 -4.55 0.18
CA ALA A 157 -18.47 -5.09 -0.53
C ALA A 157 -18.74 -6.50 -1.07
N ARG A 158 -19.47 -7.34 -0.33
CA ARG A 158 -19.92 -8.66 -0.81
C ARG A 158 -20.84 -8.55 -2.02
N GLU A 159 -21.87 -7.71 -1.93
CA GLU A 159 -22.83 -7.48 -3.03
C GLU A 159 -22.09 -7.00 -4.29
N ARG A 160 -21.16 -6.04 -4.16
CA ARG A 160 -20.35 -5.58 -5.30
C ARG A 160 -19.39 -6.66 -5.81
N ALA A 161 -18.84 -7.49 -4.92
CA ALA A 161 -17.90 -8.55 -5.30
C ALA A 161 -18.56 -9.60 -6.19
N GLU A 162 -19.84 -9.88 -6.04
CA GLU A 162 -20.58 -10.78 -6.93
C GLU A 162 -20.62 -10.25 -8.36
N VAL A 163 -20.92 -8.96 -8.53
CA VAL A 163 -20.94 -8.30 -9.85
C VAL A 163 -19.53 -8.25 -10.46
N VAL A 164 -18.53 -7.81 -9.70
CA VAL A 164 -17.14 -7.69 -10.16
C VAL A 164 -16.54 -9.07 -10.46
N SER A 165 -16.94 -10.13 -9.76
CA SER A 165 -16.47 -11.49 -10.05
C SER A 165 -16.84 -11.93 -11.46
N ALA A 166 -18.05 -11.57 -11.93
CA ALA A 166 -18.49 -11.84 -13.29
C ALA A 166 -17.68 -11.04 -14.31
N GLU A 167 -17.38 -9.77 -14.02
CA GLU A 167 -16.58 -8.90 -14.87
C GLU A 167 -15.11 -9.37 -14.99
N LEU A 168 -14.50 -9.80 -13.89
CA LEU A 168 -13.09 -10.21 -13.86
C LEU A 168 -12.85 -11.66 -14.28
N GLY A 169 -13.90 -12.49 -14.37
CA GLY A 169 -13.78 -13.91 -14.69
C GLY A 169 -13.16 -14.76 -13.57
N TRP A 170 -13.10 -14.26 -12.33
CA TRP A 170 -12.67 -15.01 -11.16
C TRP A 170 -13.41 -14.56 -9.90
N THR A 171 -13.58 -15.49 -8.95
CA THR A 171 -14.34 -15.23 -7.73
C THR A 171 -13.60 -14.30 -6.76
N VAL A 172 -14.15 -13.12 -6.56
CA VAL A 172 -13.75 -12.16 -5.54
C VAL A 172 -14.55 -12.44 -4.27
N THR A 173 -13.88 -12.55 -3.12
CA THR A 173 -14.53 -12.73 -1.81
C THR A 173 -14.06 -11.65 -0.84
N GLU A 174 -14.82 -11.38 0.21
CA GLU A 174 -14.47 -10.39 1.25
C GLU A 174 -13.07 -10.64 1.83
N ALA A 175 -12.76 -11.90 2.16
CA ALA A 175 -11.45 -12.26 2.70
C ALA A 175 -10.33 -12.04 1.67
N ARG A 176 -10.58 -12.27 0.38
CA ARG A 176 -9.59 -12.00 -0.69
C ARG A 176 -9.38 -10.51 -0.90
N LEU A 177 -10.46 -9.72 -0.86
CA LEU A 177 -10.40 -8.27 -0.91
C LEU A 177 -9.59 -7.71 0.25
N ALA A 178 -9.90 -8.16 1.47
CA ALA A 178 -9.20 -7.74 2.68
C ALA A 178 -7.70 -8.10 2.63
N ALA A 179 -7.37 -9.34 2.22
CA ALA A 179 -5.98 -9.75 2.07
C ALA A 179 -5.24 -8.91 1.02
N ALA A 180 -5.82 -8.75 -0.18
CA ALA A 180 -5.20 -8.01 -1.28
C ALA A 180 -4.96 -6.54 -0.92
N TRP A 181 -5.95 -5.89 -0.30
CA TRP A 181 -5.83 -4.53 0.17
C TRP A 181 -4.69 -4.38 1.18
N LEU A 182 -4.69 -5.19 2.26
CA LEU A 182 -3.65 -5.12 3.29
C LEU A 182 -2.25 -5.34 2.72
N ILE A 183 -2.09 -6.32 1.85
CA ILE A 183 -0.81 -6.63 1.19
C ILE A 183 -0.32 -5.43 0.36
N GLU A 184 -1.21 -4.82 -0.42
CA GLU A 184 -0.90 -3.64 -1.24
C GLU A 184 -0.61 -2.39 -0.38
N THR A 185 -1.43 -2.11 0.63
CA THR A 185 -1.27 -0.97 1.54
C THR A 185 0.06 -0.99 2.26
N TYR A 186 0.48 -2.15 2.78
CA TYR A 186 1.74 -2.28 3.49
C TYR A 186 2.93 -2.62 2.58
N GLY A 187 2.73 -2.66 1.26
CA GLY A 187 3.78 -2.93 0.28
C GLY A 187 4.47 -4.28 0.48
N LEU A 188 3.72 -5.28 0.95
CA LEU A 188 4.25 -6.63 1.16
C LEU A 188 4.20 -7.39 -0.16
N ASP A 189 5.33 -7.92 -0.62
CA ASP A 189 5.34 -8.71 -1.84
C ASP A 189 4.98 -10.16 -1.52
N THR A 190 3.95 -10.69 -2.18
CA THR A 190 3.60 -12.11 -2.08
C THR A 190 4.51 -13.02 -2.92
N ALA A 191 5.38 -12.41 -3.73
CA ALA A 191 6.21 -13.10 -4.71
C ALA A 191 7.62 -12.52 -4.76
N GLU A 192 8.46 -12.87 -3.80
CA GLU A 192 9.86 -13.14 -4.12
C GLU A 192 10.30 -14.36 -3.30
N PRO A 193 10.43 -15.55 -3.93
CA PRO A 193 11.22 -16.61 -3.31
C PRO A 193 12.65 -16.07 -3.22
N ASP A 194 13.19 -15.98 -2.00
CA ASP A 194 14.62 -15.77 -1.75
C ASP A 194 15.43 -16.59 -2.76
N ASP A 195 16.06 -15.91 -3.71
CA ASP A 195 17.10 -16.48 -4.55
C ASP A 195 18.31 -16.65 -3.63
N LYS A 196 18.38 -17.81 -2.97
CA LYS A 196 19.52 -18.20 -2.12
C LYS A 196 20.78 -18.16 -2.99
N SER A 197 21.58 -17.11 -2.79
CA SER A 197 22.98 -17.03 -3.19
C SER A 197 23.85 -17.98 -2.35
#